data_AF-A0A1Y2GA40-F1
#
_entry.id   AF-A0A1Y2GA40-F1
#
_cell.length_a   1.000
_cell.length_b   1.000
_cell.length_c   1.000
_cell.angle_alpha   90.00
_cell.angle_beta   90.00
_cell.angle_gamma   90.00
#
_symmetry.space_group_name_H-M   'P 1'
#
loop_
_entity.id
_entity.type
_entity.pdbx_description
1 polymer ?
#
loop_
_entity_poly.entity_id
_entity_poly.type
_entity_poly.pdbx_seq_one_letter_code
_entity_poly.pdbx_strand_id
1 'polypeptide(L)' 'NRPVFAIDYLGNGWKNEEDIATSWKFMTKQKHQMINGFRLENASWRNWAKQRHNLKTISPKALNWY' A
#
# COMPACT_ATOMS: atom_id res chain seq x y z
N ASN A 1 -16.82 10.25 -16.64
CA ASN A 1 -16.19 10.03 -15.31
C ASN A 1 -15.03 9.07 -15.44
N ARG A 2 -13.80 9.61 -15.52
CA ARG A 2 -12.55 8.84 -15.55
C ARG A 2 -12.26 8.38 -14.11
N PRO A 3 -11.96 7.10 -13.84
CA PRO A 3 -11.52 6.71 -12.51
C PRO A 3 -10.21 7.46 -12.22
N VAL A 4 -10.13 8.10 -11.06
CA VAL A 4 -8.92 8.80 -10.63
C VAL A 4 -7.88 7.73 -10.27
N PHE A 5 -7.14 7.25 -11.27
CA PHE A 5 -6.09 6.23 -11.14
C PHE A 5 -4.79 6.76 -10.50
N ALA A 6 -4.91 7.62 -9.50
CA ALA A 6 -3.78 8.04 -8.67
C ALA A 6 -4.24 7.92 -7.22
N ILE A 7 -4.47 6.68 -6.81
CA ILE A 7 -4.62 6.37 -5.39
C ILE A 7 -3.28 6.71 -4.75
N ASP A 8 -3.29 7.70 -3.85
CA ASP A 8 -2.09 8.12 -3.15
C ASP A 8 -1.69 7.04 -2.13
N TYR A 9 -0.89 6.07 -2.58
CA TYR A 9 -0.36 5.01 -1.73
C TYR A 9 0.60 5.51 -0.64
N LEU A 10 0.96 6.80 -0.65
CA LEU A 10 1.94 7.43 0.25
C LEU A 10 1.30 8.52 1.14
N GLY A 11 0.09 8.95 0.82
CA GLY A 11 -0.64 10.03 1.47
C GLY A 11 -1.39 9.62 2.72
N ASN A 12 -1.53 10.59 3.63
CA ASN A 12 -2.15 10.43 4.94
C ASN A 12 -3.59 9.90 4.86
N GLY A 13 -3.75 8.62 5.22
CA GLY A 13 -5.00 8.06 5.73
C GLY A 13 -5.98 7.59 4.67
N TRP A 14 -5.98 6.29 4.40
CA TRP A 14 -7.13 5.65 3.78
C TRP A 14 -8.29 5.76 4.76
N LYS A 15 -9.45 6.24 4.32
CA LYS A 15 -10.60 6.39 5.23
C LYS A 15 -11.30 5.06 5.50
N ASN A 16 -11.17 4.09 4.59
CA ASN A 16 -11.83 2.79 4.65
C ASN A 16 -10.81 1.66 4.42
N GLU A 17 -10.86 0.64 5.28
CA GLU A 17 -10.04 -0.58 5.17
C GLU A 17 -10.40 -1.39 3.91
N GLU A 18 -11.66 -1.33 3.47
CA GLU A 18 -12.15 -2.04 2.28
C GLU A 18 -11.51 -1.54 0.98
N ASP A 19 -11.20 -0.24 0.89
CA ASP A 19 -10.54 0.35 -0.28
C ASP A 19 -9.11 -0.17 -0.43
N ILE A 20 -8.42 -0.35 0.71
CA ILE A 20 -7.08 -0.94 0.74
C ILE A 20 -7.15 -2.43 0.40
N ALA A 21 -8.10 -3.17 0.98
CA ALA A 21 -8.26 -4.59 0.72
C ALA A 21 -8.60 -4.86 -0.76
N THR A 22 -9.46 -4.03 -1.36
CA THR A 22 -9.82 -4.09 -2.78
C THR A 22 -8.61 -3.77 -3.67
N SER A 23 -7.83 -2.75 -3.31
CA SER A 23 -6.60 -2.40 -4.01
C SER A 23 -5.57 -3.53 -3.95
N TRP A 24 -5.35 -4.13 -2.78
CA TRP A 24 -4.45 -5.27 -2.62
C TRP A 24 -4.90 -6.47 -3.46
N LYS A 25 -6.20 -6.82 -3.40
CA LYS A 25 -6.79 -7.91 -4.19
C LYS A 25 -6.62 -7.70 -5.70
N PHE A 26 -6.77 -6.46 -6.17
CA PHE A 26 -6.51 -6.12 -7.58
C PHE A 26 -5.03 -6.27 -7.92
N MET A 27 -4.13 -5.70 -7.11
CA MET A 27 -2.69 -5.78 -7.33
C MET A 27 -2.18 -7.23 -7.32
N THR A 28 -2.62 -8.07 -6.39
CA THR A 28 -2.23 -9.49 -6.33
C THR A 28 -2.60 -10.25 -7.60
N LYS A 29 -3.75 -9.93 -8.21
CA LYS A 29 -4.18 -10.55 -9.47
C LYS A 29 -3.39 -10.04 -10.68
N GLN A 30 -3.02 -8.76 -10.69
CA GLN A 30 -2.43 -8.08 -11.86
C GLN A 30 -0.90 -7.91 -11.78
N LYS A 31 -0.26 -8.34 -10.69
CA LYS A 31 1.17 -8.08 -10.41
C LYS A 31 2.16 -8.52 -11.49
N HIS A 32 1.82 -9.54 -12.27
CA HIS A 32 2.67 -10.04 -13.35
C HIS A 32 2.51 -9.24 -14.66
N GLN A 33 1.38 -8.53 -14.80
CA GLN A 33 1.03 -7.78 -16.01
C GLN A 33 1.38 -6.29 -15.89
N MET A 34 1.59 -5.81 -14.66
CA MET A 34 1.93 -4.43 -14.36
C MET A 34 3.44 -4.26 -14.17
N ILE A 35 4.00 -3.21 -14.76
CA ILE A 35 5.37 -2.76 -14.46
C ILE A 35 5.45 -2.49 -12.95
N ASN A 36 6.45 -3.08 -12.28
CA ASN A 36 6.61 -3.04 -10.83
C ASN A 36 5.43 -3.63 -10.01
N GLY A 37 4.61 -4.50 -10.59
CA GLY A 37 3.40 -5.01 -9.93
C GLY A 37 3.65 -5.69 -8.58
N PHE A 38 4.76 -6.42 -8.41
CA PHE A 38 5.17 -6.97 -7.11
C PHE A 38 5.50 -5.89 -6.06
N ARG A 39 6.12 -4.78 -6.48
CA ARG A 39 6.42 -3.66 -5.56
C ARG A 39 5.15 -2.96 -5.12
N LEU A 40 4.18 -2.83 -6.03
CA LEU A 40 2.87 -2.25 -5.75
C LEU A 40 2.04 -3.15 -4.83
N GLU A 41 2.03 -4.47 -5.05
CA GLU A 41 1.40 -5.44 -4.13
C GLU A 41 2.00 -5.32 -2.71
N ASN A 42 3.33 -5.29 -2.60
CA ASN A 42 4.02 -5.11 -1.32
C ASN A 42 3.67 -3.76 -0.65
N ALA A 43 3.63 -2.68 -1.43
CA ALA A 43 3.25 -1.36 -0.92
C ALA A 43 1.81 -1.33 -0.40
N SER A 44 0.86 -1.96 -1.12
CA SER A 44 -0.53 -2.09 -0.68
C SER A 44 -0.64 -2.91 0.61
N TRP A 45 0.04 -4.05 0.69
CA TRP A 45 0.01 -4.90 1.88
C TRP A 45 0.61 -4.20 3.12
N ARG A 46 1.76 -3.53 2.98
CA ARG A 46 2.38 -2.77 4.08
C ARG A 46 1.49 -1.65 4.59
N ASN A 47 0.83 -0.93 3.70
CA ASN A 47 -0.13 0.11 4.09
C ASN A 47 -1.35 -0.47 4.80
N TRP A 48 -1.93 -1.57 4.28
CA TRP A 48 -3.03 -2.27 4.93
C TRP A 48 -2.67 -2.70 6.36
N ALA A 49 -1.57 -3.44 6.52
CA ALA A 49 -1.15 -3.95 7.83
C ALA A 49 -0.85 -2.83 8.82
N LYS A 50 -0.20 -1.75 8.34
CA LYS A 50 0.08 -0.56 9.16
C LYS A 50 -1.20 0.08 9.67
N GLN A 51 -2.20 0.23 8.82
CA GLN A 51 -3.47 0.83 9.21
C GLN A 51 -4.30 -0.10 10.09
N ARG A 52 -4.42 -1.37 9.71
CA ARG A 52 -5.22 -2.38 10.41
C ARG A 52 -4.77 -2.61 11.86
N HIS A 53 -3.47 -2.55 12.07
CA HIS A 53 -2.85 -2.76 13.38
C HIS A 53 -2.34 -1.47 14.02
N ASN A 54 -2.64 -0.30 13.44
CA ASN A 54 -2.19 1.01 13.92
C ASN A 54 -0.68 1.06 14.23
N LEU A 55 0.14 0.50 13.33
CA LEU A 55 1.57 0.36 13.53
C LEU A 55 2.28 1.71 13.39
N LYS A 56 3.22 1.98 14.30
CA LYS A 56 4.03 3.20 14.27
C LYS A 56 5.05 3.14 13.13
N THR A 57 5.35 4.30 12.56
CA THR A 57 6.49 4.45 11.65
C THR A 57 7.76 4.58 12.48
N ILE A 58 8.75 3.75 12.22
CA ILE A 58 10.11 3.87 12.79
C ILE A 58 11.06 4.38 11.72
N SER A 59 12.05 5.18 12.11
CA SER A 59 13.07 5.67 11.19
C SER A 59 14.11 4.59 10.89
N PRO A 60 14.75 4.58 9.71
CA PRO A 60 15.84 3.64 9.39
C PRO A 60 16.98 3.68 10.42
N LYS A 61 17.28 4.87 10.94
CA LYS A 61 18.26 5.10 12.01
C LYS A 61 17.94 4.31 13.29
N ALA A 62 16.66 4.18 13.64
CA ALA A 62 16.24 3.41 14.82
C ALA A 62 16.52 1.89 14.68
N LEU A 63 16.76 1.40 13.46
CA LEU A 63 17.08 0.01 13.15
C LEU A 63 18.58 -0.22 12.85
N ASN A 64 19.44 0.79 13.04
CA ASN A 64 20.83 0.78 12.57
C ASN A 64 20.98 0.45 11.07
N TRP A 65 19.98 0.82 10.28
CA TRP A 65 20.00 0.67 8.83
C TRP A 65 20.54 1.96 8.22
N TYR A 66 21.86 2.00 8.02
CA TYR A 66 22.56 3.07 7.29
C TYR A 66 22.57 2.81 5.79
#